data_AF-A0A2E3M083-F1
#
_entry.id   AF-A0A2E3M083-F1
#
_cell.length_a   1.000
_cell.length_b   1.000
_cell.length_c   1.000
_cell.angle_alpha   90.00
_cell.angle_beta   90.00
_cell.angle_gamma   90.00
#
_symmetry.space_group_name_H-M   'P 1'
#
loop_
_entity.id
_entity.type
_entity.pdbx_description
1 polymer ?
#
loop_
_entity_poly.entity_id
_entity_poly.type
_entity_poly.pdbx_seq_one_letter_code
_entity_poly.pdbx_strand_id
1 'polypeptide(L)'
;DRLVLAEDIIQLLADEGADELPLRKRQLRALDDCVGKLPRERRELALAAYLKGTTIREMAAQLGRTEGSLYQLLARIRMELHRCMTLALAGDES
;
A
#
# COMPACT_ATOMS: atom_id res chain seq x y z
N ASP A 1 -26.82 16.11 4.63
CA ASP A 1 -26.24 17.45 4.74
C ASP A 1 -24.89 17.46 4.01
N ARG A 2 -24.59 18.47 3.19
CA ARG A 2 -23.35 18.51 2.38
C ARG A 2 -22.52 19.68 2.85
N LEU A 3 -21.34 19.40 3.40
CA LEU A 3 -20.38 20.43 3.78
C LEU A 3 -19.76 21.00 2.49
N VAL A 4 -19.95 22.30 2.25
CA VAL A 4 -19.26 23.05 1.19
C VAL A 4 -18.14 23.82 1.89
N LEU A 5 -16.90 23.49 1.54
CA LEU A 5 -15.73 24.20 2.05
C LEU A 5 -15.68 25.60 1.41
N ALA A 6 -15.18 26.57 2.16
CA ALA A 6 -14.92 27.90 1.63
C ALA A 6 -13.77 27.85 0.60
N GLU A 7 -13.79 28.75 -0.38
CA GLU A 7 -12.87 28.74 -1.51
C GLU A 7 -11.40 28.87 -1.09
N ASP A 8 -11.13 29.68 -0.06
CA ASP A 8 -9.81 29.84 0.55
C ASP A 8 -9.30 28.54 1.18
N ILE A 9 -10.18 27.76 1.81
CA ILE A 9 -9.86 26.43 2.34
C ILE A 9 -9.61 25.44 1.20
N ILE A 10 -10.37 25.50 0.11
CA ILE A 10 -10.12 24.66 -1.07
C ILE A 10 -8.75 24.97 -1.67
N GLN A 11 -8.40 26.26 -1.79
CA GLN A 11 -7.12 26.68 -2.32
C GLN A 11 -5.96 26.23 -1.42
N LEU A 12 -6.10 26.38 -0.10
CA LEU A 12 -5.09 25.92 0.86
C LEU A 12 -4.84 24.41 0.75
N LEU A 13 -5.91 23.60 0.66
CA LEU A 13 -5.79 22.14 0.47
C LEU A 13 -5.11 21.78 -0.85
N ALA A 14 -5.38 22.55 -1.92
CA ALA A 14 -4.77 22.34 -3.22
C ALA A 14 -3.26 22.64 -3.20
N ASP A 15 -2.88 23.75 -2.57
CA ASP A 15 -1.49 24.19 -2.47
C ASP A 15 -0.66 23.22 -1.61
N GLU A 16 -1.14 22.85 -0.41
CA GLU A 16 -0.47 21.86 0.44
C GLU A 16 -0.39 20.47 -0.24
N GLY A 17 -1.45 20.07 -0.94
CA GLY A 17 -1.46 18.83 -1.70
C GLY A 17 -0.48 18.83 -2.87
N ALA A 18 -0.27 19.97 -3.53
CA ALA A 18 0.66 20.11 -4.64
C ALA A 18 2.12 19.88 -4.21
N ASP A 19 2.49 20.32 -3.01
CA ASP A 19 3.84 20.13 -2.46
C ASP A 19 4.10 18.66 -2.07
N GLU A 20 3.09 17.94 -1.59
CA GLU A 20 3.21 16.50 -1.27
C GLU A 20 3.17 15.59 -2.51
N LEU A 21 2.53 16.05 -3.60
CA LEU A 21 2.24 15.24 -4.78
C LEU A 21 3.48 14.55 -5.41
N PRO A 22 4.64 15.22 -5.55
CA PRO A 22 5.86 14.59 -6.05
C PRO A 22 6.34 13.43 -5.17
N LEU A 23 6.34 13.60 -3.85
CA LEU A 23 6.72 12.56 -2.89
C LEU A 23 5.75 11.38 -2.97
N ARG A 24 4.44 11.64 -3.03
CA ARG A 24 3.41 10.58 -3.17
C ARG A 24 3.59 9.78 -4.46
N LYS A 25 3.81 10.46 -5.60
CA LYS A 25 4.08 9.80 -6.88
C LYS A 25 5.33 8.91 -6.81
N ARG A 26 6.38 9.37 -6.12
CA ARG A 26 7.62 8.60 -5.92
C ARG A 26 7.39 7.38 -5.03
N GLN A 27 6.66 7.53 -3.92
CA GLN A 27 6.28 6.41 -3.05
C GLN A 27 5.43 5.36 -3.77
N LEU A 28 4.48 5.77 -4.60
CA LEU A 28 3.66 4.85 -5.40
C LEU A 28 4.49 4.06 -6.41
N ARG A 29 5.38 4.72 -7.15
CA ARG A 29 6.30 4.03 -8.07
C ARG A 29 7.19 3.02 -7.34
N ALA A 30 7.78 3.43 -6.22
CA ALA A 30 8.61 2.54 -5.40
C ALA A 30 7.81 1.33 -4.89
N LEU A 31 6.56 1.53 -4.47
CA LEU A 31 5.69 0.44 -4.05
C LEU A 31 5.39 -0.51 -5.21
N ASP A 32 5.02 -0.01 -6.39
CA ASP A 32 4.75 -0.84 -7.58
C ASP A 32 5.97 -1.69 -7.95
N ASP A 33 7.16 -1.09 -7.97
CA ASP A 33 8.42 -1.82 -8.23
C ASP A 33 8.69 -2.89 -7.16
N CYS A 34 8.47 -2.55 -5.88
CA CYS A 34 8.66 -3.49 -4.78
C CYS A 34 7.66 -4.64 -4.77
N VAL A 35 6.41 -4.38 -5.13
CA VAL A 35 5.39 -5.42 -5.36
C VAL A 35 5.78 -6.30 -6.54
N GLY A 36 6.36 -5.71 -7.60
CA GLY A 36 6.90 -6.42 -8.76
C GLY A 36 8.04 -7.40 -8.42
N LYS A 37 8.85 -7.09 -7.41
CA LYS A 37 9.96 -7.94 -6.93
C LYS A 37 9.53 -9.14 -6.08
N LEU A 38 8.30 -9.15 -5.56
CA LEU A 38 7.79 -10.28 -4.80
C LEU A 38 7.62 -11.53 -5.69
N PRO A 39 7.85 -12.74 -5.15
CA PRO A 39 7.41 -13.97 -5.81
C PRO A 39 5.92 -13.92 -6.16
N ARG A 40 5.54 -14.48 -7.32
CA ARG A 40 4.17 -14.37 -7.88
C ARG A 40 3.08 -14.65 -6.85
N GLU A 41 3.19 -15.76 -6.12
CA GLU A 41 2.20 -16.15 -5.11
C GLU A 41 2.07 -15.13 -3.96
N ARG A 42 3.18 -14.52 -3.54
CA ARG A 42 3.17 -13.49 -2.48
C ARG A 42 2.57 -12.19 -2.98
N ARG A 43 2.84 -11.83 -4.23
CA ARG A 43 2.22 -10.66 -4.89
C ARG A 43 0.71 -10.84 -4.99
N GLU A 44 0.25 -11.97 -5.51
CA GLU A 44 -1.19 -12.29 -5.62
C GLU A 44 -1.87 -12.24 -4.25
N LEU A 45 -1.25 -12.82 -3.22
CA LEU A 45 -1.77 -12.79 -1.86
C LEU A 45 -1.84 -11.36 -1.28
N ALA A 46 -0.80 -10.56 -1.49
CA ALA A 46 -0.78 -9.17 -1.03
C ALA A 46 -1.91 -8.36 -1.65
N LEU A 47 -2.10 -8.47 -2.98
CA LEU A 47 -3.17 -7.78 -3.70
C LEU A 47 -4.55 -8.24 -3.21
N ALA A 48 -4.76 -9.55 -3.09
CA ALA A 48 -6.02 -10.10 -2.59
C ALA A 48 -6.38 -9.58 -1.19
N ALA A 49 -5.39 -9.36 -0.31
CA ALA A 49 -5.61 -8.89 1.05
C ALA A 49 -6.07 -7.42 1.15
N TYR A 50 -5.91 -6.64 0.09
CA TYR A 50 -6.38 -5.25 0.01
C TYR A 50 -7.56 -5.07 -0.94
N LEU A 51 -8.02 -6.13 -1.62
CA LEU A 51 -9.30 -6.09 -2.34
C LEU A 51 -10.45 -5.95 -1.33
N LYS A 52 -11.35 -5.00 -1.61
CA LYS A 52 -12.51 -4.73 -0.77
C LYS A 52 -13.44 -5.95 -0.72
N GLY A 53 -13.86 -6.33 0.49
CA GLY A 53 -14.89 -7.36 0.70
C GLY A 53 -14.38 -8.75 1.07
N THR A 54 -13.07 -8.95 1.22
CA THR A 54 -12.50 -10.24 1.65
C THR A 54 -11.91 -10.13 3.06
N THR A 55 -12.42 -10.93 3.99
CA THR A 55 -11.84 -11.05 5.34
C THR A 55 -10.65 -12.03 5.33
N ILE A 56 -9.73 -11.88 6.29
CA ILE A 56 -8.63 -12.85 6.49
C ILE A 56 -9.16 -14.27 6.69
N ARG A 57 -10.32 -14.43 7.37
CA ARG A 57 -10.98 -15.72 7.57
C ARG A 57 -11.39 -16.38 6.26
N GLU A 58 -12.11 -15.65 5.42
CA GLU A 58 -12.58 -16.18 4.12
C GLU A 58 -11.41 -16.54 3.22
N MET A 59 -10.38 -15.70 3.20
CA MET A 59 -9.16 -15.96 2.43
C MET A 59 -8.40 -17.19 2.94
N ALA A 60 -8.28 -17.34 4.26
CA ALA A 60 -7.64 -18.51 4.86
C ALA A 60 -8.38 -19.80 4.47
N ALA A 61 -9.72 -19.79 4.51
CA ALA A 61 -10.55 -20.91 4.09
C ALA A 61 -10.36 -21.25 2.59
N GLN A 62 -10.38 -20.24 1.71
CA GLN A 62 -10.17 -20.43 0.27
C GLN A 62 -8.78 -21.01 -0.05
N LEU A 63 -7.76 -20.64 0.72
CA LEU A 63 -6.39 -21.09 0.53
C LEU A 63 -6.05 -22.40 1.27
N GLY A 64 -6.99 -22.99 2.02
CA GLY A 64 -6.73 -24.17 2.84
C GLY A 64 -5.70 -23.93 3.95
N ARG A 65 -5.66 -22.70 4.50
CA ARG A 65 -4.71 -22.27 5.54
C ARG A 65 -5.42 -21.90 6.82
N THR A 66 -4.71 -21.89 7.94
CA THR A 66 -5.24 -21.30 9.18
C THR A 66 -5.16 -19.78 9.13
N GLU A 67 -6.10 -19.08 9.77
CA GLU A 67 -6.09 -17.60 9.86
C GLU A 67 -4.75 -17.08 10.40
N GLY A 68 -4.21 -17.72 11.44
CA GLY A 68 -2.92 -17.34 12.02
C GLY A 68 -1.75 -17.50 11.04
N SER A 69 -1.72 -18.59 10.26
CA SER A 69 -0.66 -18.78 9.26
C SER A 69 -0.73 -17.75 8.13
N LEU A 70 -1.94 -17.35 7.74
CA LEU A 70 -2.17 -16.32 6.75
C LEU A 70 -1.77 -14.93 7.29
N TYR A 71 -2.12 -14.62 8.54
CA TYR A 71 -1.69 -13.38 9.19
C TYR A 71 -0.16 -13.25 9.21
N GLN A 72 0.54 -14.30 9.62
CA GLN A 72 2.01 -14.33 9.66
C GLN A 72 2.63 -14.20 8.25
N LEU A 73 2.01 -14.80 7.25
CA LEU A 73 2.46 -14.66 5.87
C LEU A 73 2.30 -13.22 5.37
N LEU A 74 1.14 -12.59 5.60
CA LEU A 74 0.90 -11.19 5.24
C LEU A 74 1.83 -10.22 5.99
N ALA A 75 2.08 -10.47 7.27
CA ALA A 75 3.03 -9.67 8.06
C ALA A 75 4.44 -9.70 7.44
N ARG A 76 4.93 -10.89 7.07
CA ARG A 76 6.23 -11.05 6.40
C ARG A 76 6.29 -10.32 5.06
N ILE A 77 5.22 -10.41 4.26
CA ILE A 77 5.14 -9.71 2.97
C ILE A 77 5.19 -8.18 3.19
N ARG A 78 4.46 -7.65 4.18
CA ARG A 78 4.50 -6.21 4.50
C ARG A 78 5.89 -5.76 4.94
N MET A 79 6.60 -6.56 5.74
CA MET A 79 7.99 -6.25 6.13
C MET A 79 8.94 -6.24 4.92
N GLU A 80 8.78 -7.20 4.00
CA GLU A 80 9.57 -7.28 2.77
C GLU A 80 9.35 -6.06 1.86
N LEU A 81 8.10 -5.67 1.67
CA LEU A 81 7.73 -4.45 0.94
C LEU A 81 8.28 -3.19 1.61
N HIS A 82 8.11 -3.06 2.94
CA HIS A 82 8.63 -1.93 3.69
C HIS A 82 10.14 -1.79 3.51
N ARG A 83 10.90 -2.88 3.70
CA ARG A 83 12.36 -2.87 3.51
C ARG A 83 12.76 -2.45 2.09
N CYS A 84 12.06 -2.98 1.09
CA CYS A 84 12.31 -2.62 -0.31
C CYS A 84 12.04 -1.13 -0.57
N MET A 85 10.92 -0.61 -0.08
CA MET A 85 10.56 0.81 -0.24
C MET A 85 11.54 1.72 0.48
N THR A 86 11.97 1.39 1.70
CA THR A 86 12.98 2.16 2.43
C THR A 86 14.27 2.29 1.62
N LEU A 87 14.73 1.21 0.98
CA LEU A 87 15.94 1.23 0.14
C LEU A 87 15.72 2.04 -1.15
N ALA A 88 14.59 1.84 -1.83
CA ALA A 88 14.27 2.58 -3.06
C ALA A 88 14.14 4.09 -2.81
N LEU A 89 13.55 4.47 -1.68
CA LEU A 89 13.38 5.87 -1.29
C LEU A 89 14.62 6.49 -0.63
N ALA A 90 15.62 5.69 -0.24
CA ALA A 90 16.91 6.25 0.18
C ALA A 90 17.83 6.53 -1.01
N GLY A 91 17.78 5.70 -2.06
CA GLY A 91 18.67 5.81 -3.22
C GLY A 91 18.36 6.94 -4.22
N ASP A 92 17.19 7.56 -4.10
CA ASP A 92 16.72 8.65 -4.97
C ASP A 92 17.00 10.06 -4.34
N GLU A 93 17.57 10.11 -3.13
CA GLU A 93 18.01 11.37 -2.46
C GLU A 93 19.49 11.71 -2.76
N SER A 94 20.09 11.08 -3.79
CA SER A 94 21.48 11.32 -4.24
C SER A 94 21.56 11.75 -5.69
#